data_AF-A0A1S3GW70-F1
#
_entry.id   AF-A0A1S3GW70-F1
#
_cell.length_a   1.000
_cell.length_b   1.000
_cell.length_c   1.000
_cell.angle_alpha   90.00
_cell.angle_beta   90.00
_cell.angle_gamma   90.00
#
_symmetry.space_group_name_H-M   'P 1'
#
loop_
_entity.id
_entity.type
_entity.pdbx_description
1 polymer ?
#
loop_
_entity_poly.entity_id
_entity_poly.type
_entity_poly.pdbx_seq_one_letter_code
_entity_poly.pdbx_strand_id
1 'polypeptide(L)'
;MITRLRHPVSTKANKVPVSVSLGSGIWELKREEITLLKELGSGQFGVVQLGKWKGQYDVAVKMIKEGSMSEDEFFQEAQTMM
;
A
#
# COMPACT_ATOMS: atom_id res chain seq x y z
N MET A 1 -1.63 33.49 3.41
CA MET A 1 -2.02 34.19 2.17
C MET A 1 -2.57 33.14 1.21
N ILE A 2 -3.83 33.23 0.79
CA ILE A 2 -4.48 32.25 -0.11
C ILE A 2 -4.81 32.97 -1.41
N THR A 3 -4.44 32.39 -2.56
CA THR A 3 -4.75 32.94 -3.90
C THR A 3 -5.66 31.98 -4.66
N ARG A 4 -6.44 32.52 -5.61
CA ARG A 4 -7.32 31.70 -6.46
C ARG A 4 -6.50 30.82 -7.39
N LEU A 5 -6.77 29.50 -7.38
CA LEU A 5 -6.14 28.52 -8.26
C LEU A 5 -6.51 28.81 -9.72
N ARG A 6 -5.52 29.15 -10.57
CA ARG A 6 -5.75 29.52 -11.97
C ARG A 6 -5.46 28.40 -12.96
N HIS A 7 -4.65 27.42 -12.57
CA HIS A 7 -4.19 26.36 -13.46
C HIS A 7 -4.26 25.01 -12.73
N PRO A 8 -4.80 23.96 -13.37
CA PRO A 8 -4.70 22.61 -12.85
C PRO A 8 -3.22 22.18 -12.83
N VAL A 9 -2.82 21.47 -11.77
CA VAL A 9 -1.48 20.86 -11.71
C VAL A 9 -1.36 19.84 -12.85
N SER A 10 -0.31 19.96 -13.66
CA SER A 10 -0.02 18.99 -14.72
C SER A 10 0.16 17.61 -14.08
N THR A 11 -0.80 16.71 -14.30
CA THR A 11 -0.74 15.33 -13.87
C THR A 11 0.27 14.59 -14.73
N LYS A 12 1.56 14.70 -14.40
CA LYS A 12 2.58 13.71 -14.83
C LYS A 12 2.37 12.39 -14.07
N ALA A 13 1.13 11.94 -13.94
CA ALA A 13 0.85 10.62 -13.41
C ALA A 13 1.31 9.65 -14.49
N ASN A 14 2.47 9.01 -14.27
CA ASN A 14 2.73 7.72 -14.90
C ASN A 14 1.45 6.90 -14.71
N LYS A 15 0.91 6.35 -15.80
CA LYS A 15 -0.19 5.37 -15.72
C LYS A 15 0.17 4.43 -14.57
N VAL A 16 -0.65 4.41 -13.52
CA VAL A 16 -0.51 3.40 -12.46
C VAL A 16 -0.43 2.08 -13.21
N PRO A 17 0.68 1.34 -13.15
CA PRO A 17 0.73 0.05 -13.83
C PRO A 17 -0.45 -0.74 -13.26
N VAL A 18 -1.32 -1.20 -14.15
CA VAL A 18 -2.39 -2.16 -13.82
C VAL A 18 -1.76 -3.19 -12.90
N SER A 19 -2.43 -3.47 -11.77
CA SER A 19 -1.96 -4.38 -10.72
C SER A 19 -1.16 -5.50 -11.37
N VAL A 20 0.14 -5.54 -11.06
CA VAL A 20 1.13 -6.42 -11.69
C VAL A 20 0.65 -7.86 -11.63
N SER A 21 -0.13 -8.27 -12.64
CA SER A 21 -0.76 -9.58 -12.85
C SER A 21 -1.01 -10.39 -11.58
N LEU A 22 -1.55 -9.76 -10.53
CA LEU A 22 -2.13 -10.50 -9.44
C LEU A 22 -3.54 -10.82 -9.92
N GLY A 23 -3.64 -11.91 -10.69
CA GLY A 23 -4.85 -12.28 -11.41
C GLY A 23 -6.07 -12.15 -10.50
N SER A 24 -7.18 -11.65 -11.06
CA SER A 24 -8.45 -11.37 -10.39
C SER A 24 -8.87 -12.50 -9.43
N GLY A 25 -8.39 -12.47 -8.19
CA GLY A 25 -8.66 -13.50 -7.18
C GLY A 25 -7.51 -13.90 -6.25
N ILE A 26 -6.23 -13.60 -6.54
CA ILE A 26 -5.12 -14.03 -5.66
C ILE A 26 -4.63 -12.87 -4.79
N TRP A 27 -5.33 -12.52 -3.71
CA TRP A 27 -4.91 -11.42 -2.82
C TRP A 27 -3.96 -11.86 -1.70
N GLU A 28 -3.80 -13.17 -1.51
CA GLU A 28 -2.87 -13.75 -0.56
C GLU A 28 -1.51 -13.99 -1.21
N LEU A 29 -0.46 -13.45 -0.58
CA LEU A 29 0.93 -13.63 -1.00
C LEU A 29 1.69 -14.43 0.04
N LYS A 30 2.58 -15.30 -0.43
CA LYS A 30 3.53 -15.99 0.44
C LYS A 30 4.48 -14.97 1.07
N ARG A 31 4.68 -15.05 2.40
CA ARG A 31 5.50 -14.09 3.14
C ARG A 31 6.94 -14.04 2.61
N GLU A 32 7.45 -15.15 2.11
CA GLU A 32 8.81 -15.31 1.57
C GLU A 32 9.00 -14.55 0.24
N GLU A 33 7.92 -14.22 -0.47
CA GLU A 33 7.98 -13.42 -1.69
C GLU A 33 8.17 -11.92 -1.42
N ILE A 34 8.05 -11.49 -0.15
CA ILE A 34 8.15 -10.11 0.27
C ILE A 34 9.42 -9.90 1.10
N THR A 35 10.33 -9.07 0.60
CA THR A 35 11.48 -8.61 1.39
C THR A 35 11.17 -7.22 1.95
N LEU A 36 11.24 -7.06 3.28
CA LEU A 36 11.12 -5.75 3.92
C LEU A 36 12.47 -5.03 3.84
N LEU A 37 12.45 -3.74 3.51
CA LEU A 37 13.66 -2.93 3.30
C LEU A 37 13.80 -1.81 4.33
N LYS A 38 12.88 -0.84 4.32
CA LYS A 38 13.00 0.37 5.13
C LYS A 38 11.63 0.89 5.55
N GLU A 39 11.50 1.39 6.77
CA GLU A 39 10.31 2.15 7.17
C GLU A 39 10.08 3.40 6.31
N LEU A 40 8.86 3.53 5.80
CA LEU A 40 8.36 4.71 5.09
C LEU A 40 7.61 5.66 6.04
N GLY A 41 6.96 5.11 7.06
CA GLY A 41 6.33 5.88 8.11
C GLY A 41 5.54 5.02 9.09
N SER A 42 5.07 5.65 10.16
CA SER A 42 4.29 5.02 11.22
C SER A 42 3.13 5.92 11.64
N GLY A 43 2.00 5.31 12.03
CA GLY A 43 0.79 6.04 12.43
C GLY A 43 -0.17 5.17 13.24
N GLN A 44 -1.41 5.64 13.39
CA GLN A 44 -2.45 4.97 14.18
C GLN A 44 -2.70 3.52 13.75
N PHE A 45 -2.55 3.24 12.45
CA PHE A 45 -2.85 1.93 11.85
C PHE A 45 -1.62 1.03 11.68
N GLY A 46 -0.51 1.36 12.34
CA GLY A 46 0.73 0.58 12.32
C GLY A 46 1.86 1.21 11.51
N VAL A 47 2.81 0.38 11.11
CA VAL A 47 4.05 0.78 10.44
C VAL A 47 3.99 0.40 8.97
N VAL A 48 4.33 1.34 8.09
CA VAL A 48 4.45 1.11 6.65
C VAL A 48 5.92 1.01 6.30
N GLN A 49 6.31 -0.10 5.66
CA GLN A 49 7.66 -0.31 5.16
C GLN A 49 7.69 -0.40 3.64
N LEU A 50 8.75 0.10 3.05
CA LEU A 50 9.16 -0.23 1.69
C LEU A 50 9.60 -1.68 1.68
N GLY A 51 9.11 -2.44 0.70
CA GLY A 51 9.55 -3.79 0.44
C GLY A 51 9.75 -4.05 -1.05
N LYS A 52 10.28 -5.23 -1.35
CA LYS A 52 10.34 -5.79 -2.71
C LYS A 52 9.50 -7.04 -2.80
N TRP A 53 8.59 -7.09 -3.76
CA TRP A 53 7.88 -8.30 -4.15
C TRP A 53 8.64 -9.03 -5.26
N LYS A 54 8.94 -10.33 -5.03
CA LYS A 54 9.73 -11.20 -5.92
C LYS A 54 11.08 -10.60 -6.34
N GLY A 55 11.65 -9.74 -5.47
CA GLY A 55 12.89 -9.00 -5.75
C GLY A 55 12.80 -7.96 -6.88
N GLN A 56 11.65 -7.78 -7.52
CA GLN A 56 11.50 -6.96 -8.73
C GLN A 56 10.71 -5.69 -8.48
N TYR A 57 9.57 -5.81 -7.80
CA TYR A 57 8.61 -4.71 -7.67
C TYR A 57 8.73 -4.05 -6.32
N ASP A 58 8.96 -2.74 -6.31
CA ASP A 58 8.89 -1.95 -5.09
C ASP A 58 7.42 -1.85 -4.63
N VAL A 59 7.17 -2.20 -3.38
CA VAL A 59 5.84 -2.24 -2.77
C VAL A 59 5.86 -1.56 -1.41
N ALA A 60 4.71 -1.02 -1.00
CA ALA A 60 4.50 -0.57 0.38
C ALA A 60 3.80 -1.69 1.16
N VAL A 61 4.37 -2.07 2.31
CA VAL A 61 3.86 -3.11 3.20
C VAL A 61 3.40 -2.46 4.49
N LYS A 62 2.09 -2.36 4.69
CA LYS A 62 1.48 -1.90 5.96
C LYS A 62 1.42 -3.10 6.91
N MET A 63 2.14 -3.01 8.01
CA MET A 63 2.08 -4.00 9.09
C MET A 63 1.09 -3.51 10.14
N ILE A 64 0.13 -4.36 10.49
CA ILE A 64 -0.80 -4.08 11.59
C ILE A 64 -0.11 -4.38 12.91
N LYS A 65 -0.24 -3.46 13.86
CA LYS A 65 0.30 -3.64 15.22
C LYS A 65 -0.69 -4.47 16.04
N GLU A 66 -0.18 -5.50 16.72
CA GLU A 66 -0.98 -6.33 17.62
C GLU A 66 -1.75 -5.45 18.63
N GLY A 67 -3.06 -5.70 18.76
CA GLY A 67 -3.96 -4.96 19.64
C GLY A 67 -4.38 -3.56 19.17
N SER A 68 -3.96 -3.11 17.98
CA SER A 68 -4.35 -1.79 17.44
C SER A 68 -5.58 -1.81 16.54
N MET A 69 -6.04 -3.01 16.16
CA MET A 69 -7.19 -3.25 15.29
C MET A 69 -7.75 -4.64 15.63
N SER A 70 -9.08 -4.81 15.60
CA SER A 70 -9.67 -6.14 15.69
C SER A 70 -9.44 -6.92 14.38
N GLU A 71 -9.47 -8.24 14.41
CA GLU A 71 -9.37 -9.05 13.18
C GLU A 71 -10.49 -8.68 12.18
N ASP A 72 -11.69 -8.42 12.68
CA ASP A 72 -12.84 -8.02 11.85
C ASP A 72 -12.60 -6.70 11.11
N GLU A 73 -12.08 -5.68 11.80
CA GLU A 73 -11.73 -4.40 11.18
C GLU A 73 -10.62 -4.55 10.15
N PHE A 74 -9.67 -5.44 10.40
CA PHE A 74 -8.58 -5.76 9.46
C PHE A 74 -9.11 -6.37 8.15
N PHE A 75 -9.98 -7.39 8.24
CA PHE A 75 -10.59 -7.99 7.06
C PHE A 75 -11.45 -7.00 6.29
N GLN A 76 -12.17 -6.11 6.98
CA GLN A 76 -12.99 -5.09 6.35
C GLN A 76 -12.16 -4.06 5.58
N GLU A 77 -11.02 -3.62 6.14
CA GLU A 77 -10.08 -2.76 5.41
C GLU A 77 -9.57 -3.46 4.14
N ALA A 78 -9.13 -4.72 4.26
CA ALA A 78 -8.63 -5.49 3.12
C ALA A 78 -9.70 -5.67 2.03
N GLN A 79 -10.95 -5.94 2.42
CA GLN A 79 -12.08 -6.07 1.49
C GLN A 79 -12.42 -4.76 0.77
N THR A 80 -12.27 -3.62 1.44
CA THR A 80 -12.53 -2.30 0.86
C THR A 80 -11.50 -1.94 -0.22
N MET A 81 -10.29 -2.50 -0.15
CA MET A 81 -9.21 -2.26 -1.12
C MET A 81 -9.28 -3.16 -2.37
N MET A 82 -10.24 -4.09 -2.44
CA MET A 82 -10.47 -4.97 -3.60
C MET A 82 -11.11 -4.26 -4.79
#